data_AF-A0A7S1NCY8-F1
#
_entry.id   AF-A0A7S1NCY8-F1
#
_cell.length_a   1.000
_cell.length_b   1.000
_cell.length_c   1.000
_cell.angle_alpha   90.00
_cell.angle_beta   90.00
_cell.angle_gamma   90.00
#
_symmetry.space_group_name_H-M   'P 1'
#
loop_
_entity.id
_entity.type
_entity.pdbx_description
1 polymer ?
#
loop_
_entity_poly.entity_id
_entity_poly.type
_entity_poly.pdbx_seq_one_letter_code
_entity_poly.pdbx_strand_id
1 'polypeptide(L)'
;FMYSAEGHLLKEMQGHDGVVFSLCIHNGFLFSGAGDKLIRKWSPEDGMERGQCVGHSGVVSGLLSHNGQLISTSYDKTLRVWGNSGECAQKLVACRNLVLCLCAYRGRVYTGSAEEKL
;
A
#
# COMPACT_ATOMS: atom_id res chain seq x y z
N PHE A 1 -1.34 -12.53 -7.33
CA PHE A 1 -1.62 -13.97 -7.25
C PHE A 1 -1.57 -14.43 -5.81
N MET A 2 -2.34 -15.46 -5.46
CA MET A 2 -2.30 -16.15 -4.17
C MET A 2 -1.91 -17.60 -4.39
N TYR A 3 -0.94 -18.08 -3.63
CA TYR A 3 -0.43 -19.45 -3.71
C TYR A 3 -0.56 -20.14 -2.35
N SER A 4 -0.67 -21.46 -2.36
CA SER A 4 -0.50 -22.26 -1.15
C SER A 4 0.98 -22.31 -0.73
N ALA A 5 1.27 -22.80 0.47
CA ALA A 5 2.65 -22.98 0.93
C ALA A 5 3.44 -23.98 0.06
N GLU A 6 2.72 -24.91 -0.59
CA GLU A 6 3.26 -25.89 -1.54
C GLU A 6 3.44 -25.32 -2.95
N GLY A 7 3.08 -24.05 -3.18
CA GLY A 7 3.28 -23.36 -4.44
C GLY A 7 2.14 -23.53 -5.46
N HIS A 8 1.00 -24.12 -5.07
CA HIS A 8 -0.15 -24.23 -5.96
C HIS A 8 -0.85 -22.87 -6.11
N LEU A 9 -1.15 -22.46 -7.34
CA LEU A 9 -1.94 -21.26 -7.60
C LEU A 9 -3.37 -21.48 -7.07
N LEU A 10 -3.76 -20.68 -6.09
CA LEU A 10 -5.10 -20.71 -5.50
C LEU A 10 -6.03 -19.70 -6.18
N LYS A 11 -5.52 -18.48 -6.44
CA LYS A 11 -6.33 -17.40 -7.00
C LYS A 11 -5.52 -16.36 -7.75
N GLU A 12 -6.11 -15.88 -8.83
CA GLU A 12 -5.70 -14.65 -9.50
C GLU A 12 -6.62 -13.51 -9.05
N MET A 13 -6.01 -12.43 -8.53
CA MET A 13 -6.73 -11.24 -8.03
C MET A 13 -6.49 -10.12 -9.04
N GLN A 14 -7.39 -9.98 -10.00
CA GLN A 14 -7.32 -8.94 -11.04
C GLN A 14 -8.08 -7.70 -10.60
N GLY A 15 -7.55 -6.52 -10.92
CA GLY A 15 -8.27 -5.26 -10.68
C GLY A 15 -7.43 -4.01 -10.90
N HIS A 16 -6.15 -4.04 -10.51
CA HIS A 16 -5.27 -2.89 -10.74
C HIS A 16 -5.03 -2.63 -12.23
N ASP A 17 -5.03 -1.34 -12.61
CA ASP A 17 -4.69 -0.87 -13.95
C ASP A 17 -3.24 -0.33 -13.98
N GLY A 18 -2.31 -1.17 -13.53
CA GLY A 18 -0.91 -0.80 -13.41
C GLY A 18 -0.10 -1.83 -12.62
N VAL A 19 1.22 -1.67 -12.64
CA VAL A 19 2.14 -2.55 -11.90
C VAL A 19 1.85 -2.46 -10.41
N VAL A 20 1.67 -3.61 -9.76
CA VAL A 20 1.56 -3.72 -8.30
C VAL A 20 2.95 -3.69 -7.71
N PHE A 21 3.23 -2.69 -6.87
CA PHE A 21 4.55 -2.48 -6.27
C PHE A 21 4.67 -3.00 -4.85
N SER A 22 3.55 -3.10 -4.12
CA SER A 22 3.57 -3.45 -2.71
C SER A 22 2.34 -4.23 -2.27
N LEU A 23 2.54 -5.12 -1.29
CA LEU A 23 1.51 -5.92 -0.63
C LEU A 23 1.67 -5.79 0.89
N CYS A 24 0.56 -5.78 1.62
CA CYS A 24 0.57 -5.75 3.09
C CYS A 24 -0.65 -6.46 3.66
N ILE A 25 -0.49 -7.17 4.79
CA ILE A 25 -1.62 -7.67 5.57
C ILE A 25 -1.95 -6.66 6.68
N HIS A 26 -3.21 -6.27 6.77
CA HIS A 26 -3.71 -5.37 7.80
C HIS A 26 -5.12 -5.77 8.21
N ASN A 27 -5.34 -5.98 9.52
CA ASN A 27 -6.64 -6.38 10.09
C ASN A 27 -7.30 -7.56 9.35
N GLY A 28 -6.51 -8.58 9.00
CA GLY A 28 -6.99 -9.78 8.32
C GLY A 28 -7.27 -9.64 6.82
N PHE A 29 -7.08 -8.44 6.24
CA PHE A 29 -7.21 -8.23 4.80
C PHE A 29 -5.85 -8.05 4.14
N LEU A 30 -5.77 -8.44 2.87
CA LEU A 30 -4.65 -8.13 2.01
C LEU A 30 -4.87 -6.78 1.36
N PHE A 31 -3.84 -5.94 1.34
CA PHE A 31 -3.83 -4.67 0.63
C PHE A 31 -2.74 -4.69 -0.44
N SER A 32 -3.04 -4.13 -1.62
CA SER A 32 -2.09 -3.96 -2.71
C SER A 32 -2.04 -2.51 -3.15
N GLY A 33 -0.83 -1.99 -3.38
CA GLY A 33 -0.59 -0.64 -3.89
C GLY A 33 0.06 -0.70 -5.28
N ALA A 34 -0.41 0.13 -6.21
CA ALA A 34 -0.02 0.03 -7.61
C ALA A 34 0.20 1.38 -8.32
N GLY A 35 0.63 1.29 -9.58
CA GLY A 35 0.84 2.40 -10.51
C GLY A 35 -0.44 3.15 -10.92
N ASP A 36 -1.61 2.53 -10.78
CA ASP A 36 -2.92 3.17 -10.95
C ASP A 36 -3.28 4.13 -9.82
N LYS A 37 -2.37 4.31 -8.85
CA LYS A 37 -2.47 5.24 -7.71
C LYS A 37 -3.50 4.81 -6.66
N LEU A 38 -4.01 3.59 -6.78
CA LEU A 38 -4.98 3.02 -5.85
C LEU A 38 -4.29 2.07 -4.86
N ILE A 39 -4.95 1.93 -3.72
CA ILE A 39 -4.74 0.79 -2.83
C ILE A 39 -6.01 -0.04 -2.89
N ARG A 40 -5.92 -1.33 -3.24
CA ARG A 40 -7.06 -2.25 -3.21
C ARG A 40 -7.00 -3.13 -1.98
N LYS A 41 -8.18 -3.40 -1.39
CA LYS A 41 -8.40 -4.29 -0.25
C LYS A 41 -9.00 -5.59 -0.74
N TRP A 42 -8.40 -6.71 -0.40
CA TRP A 42 -8.78 -8.05 -0.80
C TRP A 42 -9.07 -8.91 0.41
N SER A 43 -10.08 -9.76 0.28
CA SER A 43 -10.34 -10.86 1.20
C SER A 43 -9.37 -12.01 0.90
N PRO A 44 -8.50 -12.43 1.85
CA PRO A 44 -7.60 -13.56 1.63
C PRO A 44 -8.32 -14.91 1.48
N GLU A 45 -9.57 -15.01 1.95
CA GLU A 45 -10.34 -16.26 1.93
C GLU A 45 -10.81 -16.64 0.51
N ASP A 46 -11.30 -15.66 -0.25
CA ASP A 46 -11.90 -15.88 -1.58
C ASP A 46 -11.21 -15.07 -2.69
N GLY A 47 -10.25 -14.21 -2.33
CA GLY A 47 -9.50 -13.32 -3.22
C GLY A 47 -10.34 -12.21 -3.85
N MET A 48 -11.53 -11.94 -3.31
CA MET A 48 -12.41 -10.91 -3.85
C MET A 48 -12.05 -9.53 -3.31
N GLU A 49 -12.23 -8.50 -4.13
CA GLU A 49 -12.09 -7.12 -3.71
C GLU A 49 -13.19 -6.72 -2.73
N ARG A 50 -12.79 -6.00 -1.68
CA ARG A 50 -13.66 -5.52 -0.60
C ARG A 50 -13.69 -4.00 -0.48
N GLY A 51 -12.88 -3.30 -1.26
CA GLY A 51 -12.85 -1.85 -1.27
C GLY A 51 -11.51 -1.30 -1.75
N GLN A 52 -11.44 0.02 -1.77
CA GLN A 52 -10.29 0.77 -2.27
C GLN A 52 -9.98 1.94 -1.36
N CYS A 53 -8.71 2.28 -1.25
CA CYS A 53 -8.27 3.53 -0.63
C CYS A 53 -7.89 4.50 -1.75
N VAL A 54 -8.72 5.53 -1.94
CA VAL A 54 -8.57 6.52 -3.01
C VAL A 54 -7.98 7.79 -2.43
N GLY A 55 -6.99 8.37 -3.11
CA GLY A 55 -6.52 9.71 -2.77
C GLY A 55 -5.07 10.02 -3.13
N HIS A 56 -4.23 9.01 -3.34
CA HIS A 56 -2.90 9.25 -3.88
C HIS A 56 -2.99 9.78 -5.32
N SER A 57 -2.14 10.76 -5.66
CA SER A 57 -2.07 11.32 -7.02
C SER A 57 -0.91 10.78 -7.85
N GLY A 58 -0.11 9.88 -7.26
CA GLY A 58 1.03 9.20 -7.87
C GLY A 58 1.09 7.73 -7.47
N VAL A 59 2.01 6.98 -8.06
CA VAL A 59 2.23 5.54 -7.82
C VAL A 59 2.27 5.26 -6.32
N VAL A 60 1.55 4.24 -5.86
CA VAL A 60 1.68 3.74 -4.49
C VAL A 60 2.88 2.81 -4.44
N SER A 61 3.96 3.27 -3.82
CA SER A 61 5.26 2.61 -3.83
C SER A 61 5.45 1.64 -2.68
N GLY A 62 4.71 1.82 -1.58
CA GLY A 62 4.87 1.03 -0.38
C GLY A 62 3.62 1.00 0.49
N LEU A 63 3.42 -0.13 1.15
CA LEU A 63 2.39 -0.36 2.16
C LEU A 63 3.01 -0.96 3.43
N LEU A 64 2.50 -0.56 4.60
CA LEU A 64 2.93 -1.05 5.90
C LEU A 64 1.74 -1.09 6.87
N SER A 65 1.70 -2.13 7.69
CA SER A 65 0.82 -2.20 8.85
C SER A 65 1.65 -1.95 10.11
N HIS A 66 1.34 -0.90 10.86
CA HIS A 66 2.05 -0.57 12.09
C HIS A 66 1.11 0.07 13.11
N ASN A 67 1.18 -0.37 14.37
CA ASN A 67 0.36 0.15 15.48
C ASN A 67 -1.15 0.21 15.17
N GLY A 68 -1.68 -0.81 14.50
CA GLY A 68 -3.10 -0.87 14.14
C GLY A 68 -3.50 0.09 13.01
N GLN A 69 -2.53 0.66 12.29
CA GLN A 69 -2.78 1.55 11.16
C GLN A 69 -2.22 0.96 9.86
N LEU A 70 -2.95 1.17 8.78
CA LEU A 70 -2.42 0.98 7.42
C LEU A 70 -1.76 2.28 6.97
N ILE A 71 -0.52 2.18 6.52
CA ILE A 71 0.30 3.29 6.09
C ILE A 71 0.75 3.04 4.65
N SER A 72 0.67 4.05 3.80
CA SER A 72 1.16 3.99 2.43
C SER A 72 2.11 5.12 2.10
N THR A 73 3.01 4.87 1.16
CA THR A 73 3.87 5.89 0.54
C THR A 73 3.59 5.99 -0.94
N SER A 74 3.83 7.18 -1.51
CA SER A 74 3.58 7.41 -2.92
C SER A 74 4.57 8.38 -3.55
N TYR A 75 4.65 8.27 -4.89
CA TYR A 75 5.34 9.22 -5.75
C TYR A 75 4.69 10.61 -5.75
N ASP A 76 3.51 10.76 -5.15
CA ASP A 76 2.94 12.08 -4.83
C ASP A 76 3.63 12.79 -3.64
N LYS A 77 4.76 12.24 -3.17
CA LYS A 77 5.61 12.79 -2.10
C LYS A 77 4.97 12.74 -0.71
N THR A 78 3.88 11.98 -0.57
CA THR A 78 3.13 11.87 0.67
C THR A 78 3.18 10.46 1.24
N LEU A 79 3.07 10.42 2.56
CA LEU A 79 2.70 9.24 3.31
C LEU A 79 1.26 9.45 3.81
N ARG A 80 0.44 8.40 3.71
CA ARG A 80 -0.95 8.44 4.17
C ARG A 80 -1.20 7.37 5.21
N VAL A 81 -2.01 7.72 6.20
CA VAL A 81 -2.56 6.80 7.19
C VAL A 81 -4.02 6.62 6.85
N TRP A 82 -4.45 5.36 6.75
CA TRP A 82 -5.80 5.00 6.34
C TRP A 82 -6.63 4.50 7.51
N GLY A 83 -7.89 4.93 7.54
CA GLY A 83 -8.90 4.35 8.42
C GLY A 83 -9.39 2.99 7.90
N ASN A 84 -10.14 2.26 8.73
CA ASN A 84 -10.63 0.93 8.40
C ASN A 84 -11.60 0.88 7.20
N SER A 85 -12.28 1.99 6.92
CA SER A 85 -13.21 2.14 5.79
C SER A 85 -12.53 2.60 4.49
N GLY A 86 -11.20 2.80 4.49
CA GLY A 86 -10.43 3.17 3.29
C GLY A 86 -10.31 4.67 3.03
N GLU A 87 -10.90 5.52 3.88
CA GLU A 87 -10.65 6.95 3.90
C GLU A 87 -9.26 7.28 4.44
N CYS A 88 -8.66 8.33 3.88
CA CYS A 88 -7.39 8.85 4.34
C CYS A 88 -7.61 9.61 5.66
N ALA A 89 -7.26 9.00 6.79
CA ALA A 89 -7.36 9.61 8.11
C ALA A 89 -6.31 10.72 8.30
N GLN A 90 -5.12 10.54 7.75
CA GLN A 90 -4.05 11.53 7.83
C GLN A 90 -3.18 11.53 6.58
N LYS A 91 -2.84 12.73 6.10
CA LYS A 91 -1.88 12.95 5.02
C LYS A 91 -0.66 13.67 5.58
N LEU A 92 0.50 13.05 5.43
CA LEU A 92 1.80 13.58 5.87
C LEU A 92 2.68 13.82 4.65
N VAL A 93 3.29 15.00 4.55
CA VAL A 93 4.34 15.23 3.55
C VAL A 93 5.60 14.54 4.05
N ALA A 94 5.95 13.43 3.44
CA ALA A 94 7.07 12.61 3.89
C ALA A 94 8.41 13.20 3.46
N CYS A 95 8.50 13.73 2.23
CA CYS A 95 9.74 14.28 1.66
C CYS A 95 9.44 15.37 0.61
N ARG A 96 10.47 16.14 0.19
CA ARG A 96 10.37 17.00 -1.01
C ARG A 96 10.37 16.21 -2.34
N ASN A 97 10.67 14.92 -2.28
CA ASN A 97 10.90 14.03 -3.42
C ASN A 97 10.06 12.75 -3.36
N LEU A 98 10.20 11.87 -4.35
CA LEU A 98 9.49 10.60 -4.47
C LEU A 98 9.82 9.69 -3.28
N VAL A 99 8.79 9.15 -2.63
CA VAL A 99 8.99 8.13 -1.59
C VAL A 99 8.96 6.75 -2.24
N LEU A 100 10.01 5.97 -2.05
CA LEU A 100 10.21 4.67 -2.70
C LEU A 100 9.90 3.49 -1.80
N CYS A 101 10.14 3.62 -0.50
CA CYS A 101 9.93 2.53 0.45
C CYS A 101 9.69 3.07 1.86
N LEU A 102 9.17 2.19 2.73
CA LEU A 102 8.99 2.48 4.15
C LEU A 102 9.26 1.25 5.01
N CYS A 103 9.64 1.49 6.26
CA CYS A 103 9.66 0.50 7.33
C CYS A 103 9.29 1.15 8.67
N ALA A 104 8.99 0.35 9.69
CA ALA A 104 8.77 0.86 11.04
C ALA A 104 9.52 0.06 12.09
N TYR A 105 9.95 0.76 13.14
CA TYR A 105 10.60 0.18 14.30
C TYR A 105 10.35 1.05 15.54
N ARG A 106 9.94 0.42 16.64
CA ARG A 106 9.70 1.08 17.94
C ARG A 106 8.84 2.36 17.84
N GLY A 107 7.69 2.28 17.16
CA GLY A 107 6.74 3.38 17.05
C GLY A 107 7.14 4.49 16.07
N ARG A 108 8.22 4.30 15.30
CA ARG A 108 8.67 5.25 14.28
C ARG A 108 8.52 4.64 12.91
N VAL A 109 8.15 5.48 11.95
CA VAL A 109 8.11 5.14 10.53
C VAL A 109 9.28 5.82 9.84
N TYR A 110 10.00 5.07 9.02
CA TYR A 110 11.13 5.51 8.23
C TYR A 110 10.77 5.39 6.75
N THR A 111 11.18 6.35 5.94
CA THR A 111 10.93 6.37 4.51
C THR A 111 12.22 6.58 3.74
N GLY A 112 12.40 5.85 2.63
CA GLY A 112 13.48 6.09 1.68
C GLY A 112 12.97 6.87 0.47
N SER A 113 13.71 7.88 0.03
CA SER A 113 13.40 8.67 -1.17
C SER A 113 14.60 8.75 -2.11
N ALA A 114 14.33 8.77 -3.42
CA ALA A 114 15.35 9.21 -4.37
C ALA A 114 15.43 10.73 -4.38
N GLU A 115 16.64 11.29 -4.44
CA GLU A 115 16.82 12.68 -4.85
C GLU A 115 16.76 12.75 -6.38
N GLU A 116 15.91 13.64 -6.91
CA GLU A 116 16.05 14.06 -8.29
C GLU A 116 17.27 15.00 -8.35
N LYS A 117 18.30 14.63 -9.12
CA LYS A 117 19.37 15.57 -9.45
C LYS A 117 18.74 16.70 -10.29
N LEU A 118 18.88 17.94 -9.80
CA LEU A 118 18.55 19.17 -10.54
C LEU A 118 19.38 19.28 -11.82
#